data_AF-A0A529AMH8-F1
#
_entry.id   AF-A0A529AMH8-F1
#
_cell.length_a   1.000
_cell.length_b   1.000
_cell.length_c   1.000
_cell.angle_alpha   90.00
_cell.angle_beta   90.00
_cell.angle_gamma   90.00
#
_symmetry.space_group_name_H-M   'P 1'
#
loop_
_entity.id
_entity.type
_entity.pdbx_description
1 polymer ?
#
loop_
_entity_poly.entity_id
_entity_poly.type
_entity_poly.pdbx_seq_one_letter_code
_entity_poly.pdbx_strand_id
1 'polypeptide(L)' 'MNDRLRAVSGQIIAVAVALLMGAIIILMVGESPVRVFMTLLRGAFGDQAKIAGTLLQTTPILICGVAACIGLRGGMFNV' A
#
# COMPACT_ATOMS: atom_id res chain seq x y z
N MET A 1 17.07 -20.07 -0.77
CA MET A 1 17.20 -18.81 0.00
C MET A 1 17.05 -17.57 -0.89
N ASN A 2 17.59 -17.57 -2.12
CA ASN A 2 17.47 -16.44 -3.05
C ASN A 2 16.05 -16.13 -3.55
N ASP A 3 15.13 -17.10 -3.61
CA ASP A 3 13.78 -16.87 -4.16
C ASP A 3 12.92 -15.98 -3.26
N ARG A 4 13.09 -16.08 -1.94
CA ARG A 4 12.42 -15.19 -0.96
C ARG A 4 12.92 -13.76 -1.08
N LEU A 5 14.24 -13.58 -1.26
CA LEU A 5 14.87 -12.27 -1.46
C LEU A 5 14.41 -11.63 -2.78
N ARG A 6 14.31 -12.43 -3.85
CA ARG A 6 13.76 -11.98 -5.14
C ARG A 6 12.30 -11.54 -5.03
N ALA A 7 11.47 -12.33 -4.35
CA ALA A 7 10.05 -11.99 -4.13
C ALA A 7 9.87 -10.68 -3.36
N VAL A 8 10.59 -10.50 -2.25
CA VAL A 8 10.52 -9.27 -1.44
C VAL A 8 11.09 -8.06 -2.20
N SER A 9 12.17 -8.25 -2.96
CA SER A 9 12.75 -7.17 -3.77
C SER A 9 11.76 -6.61 -4.80
N GLY A 10 10.97 -7.48 -5.45
CA GLY A 10 9.93 -7.04 -6.40
C GLY A 10 8.86 -6.18 -5.73
N GLN A 11 8.41 -6.58 -4.53
CA GLN A 11 7.41 -5.81 -3.77
C GLN A 11 7.95 -4.44 -3.35
N ILE A 12 9.19 -4.37 -2.89
CA ILE A 12 9.83 -3.10 -2.51
C ILE A 12 9.94 -2.16 -3.71
N ILE A 13 10.37 -2.69 -4.87
CA ILE A 13 10.48 -1.90 -6.11
C ILE A 13 9.10 -1.38 -6.53
N ALA A 14 8.06 -2.23 -6.49
CA ALA A 14 6.70 -1.81 -6.83
C ALA A 14 6.20 -0.67 -5.93
N VAL A 15 6.42 -0.77 -4.62
CA VAL A 15 6.06 0.29 -3.66
C VAL A 15 6.85 1.57 -3.92
N ALA A 16 8.16 1.46 -4.18
CA ALA A 16 9.00 2.61 -4.49
C ALA A 16 8.54 3.33 -5.76
N VAL A 17 8.21 2.58 -6.82
CA VAL A 17 7.68 3.13 -8.08
C VAL A 17 6.33 3.82 -7.85
N ALA A 18 5.43 3.22 -7.07
CA ALA A 18 4.14 3.83 -6.74
C ALA A 18 4.32 5.15 -5.97
N LEU A 19 5.23 5.20 -4.99
CA LEU A 19 5.55 6.43 -4.25
C LEU A 19 6.17 7.50 -5.14
N LEU A 20 7.08 7.12 -6.05
CA LEU A 20 7.68 8.04 -7.02
C LEU A 20 6.64 8.62 -7.98
N MET A 21 5.75 7.78 -8.51
CA MET A 21 4.65 8.22 -9.37
C MET A 21 3.73 9.20 -8.62
N GLY A 22 3.37 8.88 -7.38
CA GLY A 22 2.60 9.80 -6.52
C GLY A 22 3.32 11.13 -6.29
N ALA A 23 4.63 11.09 -6.03
CA ALA A 23 5.45 12.29 -5.84
C ALA A 23 5.48 13.17 -7.10
N ILE A 24 5.60 12.58 -8.29
CA ILE A 24 5.55 13.29 -9.57
C ILE A 24 4.21 14.00 -9.75
N ILE A 25 3.10 13.32 -9.46
CA ILE A 25 1.76 13.91 -9.55
C ILE A 25 1.63 15.10 -8.60
N ILE A 26 2.11 14.97 -7.36
CA ILE A 26 2.07 16.06 -6.38
C ILE A 26 2.90 17.27 -6.86
N LEU A 27 4.07 17.03 -7.44
CA LEU A 27 4.90 18.08 -8.03
C LEU A 27 4.19 18.80 -9.19
N MET A 28 3.46 18.06 -10.04
CA MET A 28 2.68 18.65 -11.13
C MET A 28 1.55 19.56 -10.65
N VAL A 29 1.00 19.28 -9.47
CA VAL A 29 -0.01 20.14 -8.81
C VAL A 29 0.62 21.40 -8.19
N GLY A 30 1.95 21.47 -8.10
CA GLY A 30 2.69 22.59 -7.53
C GLY A 30 2.86 22.52 -6.00
N GLU A 31 2.53 21.38 -5.40
CA GLU A 31 2.70 21.15 -3.97
C GLU A 31 3.99 20.38 -3.66
N SER A 32 4.46 20.50 -2.41
CA SER A 32 5.67 19.78 -1.98
C SER A 32 5.35 18.32 -1.60
N PRO A 33 5.92 17.30 -2.27
CA PRO A 33 5.62 15.90 -2.00
C PRO A 33 5.86 15.51 -0.55
N VAL A 34 6.95 16.00 0.04
CA VAL A 34 7.31 15.73 1.43
C VAL A 34 6.22 16.22 2.39
N ARG A 35 5.67 17.42 2.17
CA ARG A 35 4.59 17.96 3.01
C ARG A 35 3.32 17.16 2.85
N VAL A 36 2.97 16.78 1.63
CA VAL A 36 1.76 15.98 1.35
C VAL A 36 1.87 14.60 2.00
N PHE A 37 2.98 13.89 1.81
CA PHE A 37 3.20 12.59 2.45
C PHE A 37 3.22 12.69 3.97
N MET A 38 3.81 13.74 4.56
CA MET A 38 3.74 13.98 6.01
C MET A 38 2.32 14.27 6.49
N THR A 39 1.53 14.98 5.69
CA THR A 39 0.12 15.24 5.99
C THR A 39 -0.69 13.95 5.95
N LEU A 40 -0.46 13.08 4.96
CA LEU A 40 -1.08 11.76 4.86
C LEU A 40 -0.73 10.89 6.06
N LEU A 41 0.55 10.84 6.47
CA LEU A 41 1.00 10.10 7.64
C LEU A 41 0.36 10.61 8.94
N ARG A 42 0.28 11.93 9.14
CA ARG A 42 -0.45 12.53 10.27
C ARG A 42 -1.96 12.31 10.18
N GLY A 43 -2.50 12.19 8.97
CA GLY A 43 -3.89 11.85 8.72
C GLY A 43 -4.22 10.41 9.14
N ALA A 44 -3.31 9.47 8.89
CA ALA A 44 -3.48 8.07 9.25
C ALA A 44 -3.13 7.76 10.72
N PHE A 45 -2.06 8.36 11.26
CA PHE A 45 -1.47 7.97 12.55
C PHE A 45 -1.44 9.08 13.62
N GLY A 46 -2.06 10.23 13.37
CA GLY A 46 -1.90 11.40 14.25
C GLY A 46 -2.56 11.29 15.64
N ASP A 47 -3.60 10.46 15.79
CA ASP A 47 -4.36 10.26 17.03
C ASP A 47 -4.95 8.84 17.05
N GLN A 48 -5.32 8.34 18.22
CA GLN A 48 -6.02 7.07 18.43
C GLN A 48 -7.28 6.93 17.56
N ALA A 49 -8.09 7.98 17.39
CA ALA A 49 -9.27 7.90 16.53
C ALA A 49 -8.91 7.72 15.04
N LYS A 50 -7.84 8.39 14.58
CA LYS A 50 -7.33 8.27 13.20
C LYS A 50 -6.72 6.89 12.92
N ILE A 51 -5.99 6.35 13.89
CA ILE A 51 -5.45 4.99 13.81
C ILE A 51 -6.60 3.98 13.76
N ALA A 52 -7.61 4.14 14.63
CA ALA A 52 -8.80 3.28 14.63
C ALA A 52 -9.55 3.35 13.29
N GLY A 53 -9.72 4.55 12.72
CA GLY A 53 -10.31 4.73 11.39
C GLY A 53 -9.51 4.05 10.27
N THR A 54 -8.19 4.18 10.31
CA THR A 54 -7.29 3.52 9.36
C THR A 54 -7.40 1.99 9.43
N LEU A 55 -7.41 1.43 10.64
CA LEU A 55 -7.60 0.00 10.86
C LEU A 55 -8.99 -0.47 10.42
N LEU A 56 -10.04 0.30 10.73
CA LEU A 56 -11.41 0.00 10.33
C LEU A 56 -11.53 -0.11 8.81
N GLN A 57 -10.90 0.81 8.06
CA GLN A 57 -10.91 0.79 6.60
C GLN A 57 -9.98 -0.29 6.01
N THR A 58 -8.86 -0.59 6.69
CA THR A 58 -7.88 -1.60 6.23
C THR A 58 -8.41 -3.03 6.43
N THR A 59 -9.20 -3.27 7.48
CA THR A 59 -9.75 -4.60 7.80
C THR A 59 -10.46 -5.29 6.64
N PRO A 60 -11.46 -4.67 5.96
CA PRO A 60 -12.13 -5.32 4.84
C PRO A 60 -11.18 -5.58 3.66
N ILE A 61 -10.23 -4.67 3.40
CA ILE A 61 -9.23 -4.85 2.33
C ILE A 61 -8.35 -6.08 2.60
N LEU A 62 -7.92 -6.27 3.85
CA LEU A 62 -7.15 -7.45 4.24
C LEU A 62 -7.96 -8.74 4.09
N ILE A 63 -9.23 -8.75 4.52
CA ILE A 63 -10.11 -9.92 4.36
C ILE A 63 -10.28 -10.26 2.88
N CYS A 64 -10.52 -9.27 2.02
CA CYS A 64 -10.60 -9.46 0.57
C CYS A 64 -9.30 -9.99 -0.02
N GLY A 65 -8.14 -9.47 0.41
CA GLY A 65 -6.83 -9.95 -0.04
C GLY A 65 -6.58 -11.40 0.35
N VAL A 66 -6.94 -11.80 1.57
CA VAL A 66 -6.85 -13.20 2.02
C VAL A 66 -7.80 -14.09 1.22
N ALA A 67 -9.04 -13.68 1.00
CA ALA A 67 -9.99 -14.42 0.18
C ALA A 67 -9.46 -14.62 -1.26
N ALA A 68 -8.89 -13.58 -1.86
CA ALA A 68 -8.26 -13.66 -3.18
C ALA A 68 -7.07 -14.63 -3.19
N CYS A 69 -6.19 -14.58 -2.19
CA CYS A 69 -5.08 -15.53 -2.04
C CYS A 69 -5.56 -16.98 -1.94
N ILE A 70 -6.67 -17.23 -1.22
CA ILE A 70 -7.28 -18.57 -1.13
C ILE A 70 -7.77 -19.01 -2.51
N GLY A 71 -8.48 -18.16 -3.25
CA GLY A 71 -8.96 -18.47 -4.61
C GLY A 71 -7.82 -18.73 -5.61
N LEU A 72 -6.76 -17.91 -5.57
CA LEU A 72 -5.56 -18.09 -6.38
C LEU A 72 -4.86 -19.41 -6.07
N ARG A 73 -4.73 -19.76 -4.78
CA ARG A 73 -4.08 -21.00 -4.35
C ARG A 73 -4.94 -22.24 -4.59
N GLY A 74 -6.27 -22.09 -4.62
CA GLY A 74 -7.23 -23.14 -4.96
C GLY A 74 -7.32 -23.43 -6.46
N GLY A 75 -6.53 -22.77 -7.30
CA GLY A 75 -6.55 -22.98 -8.76
C GLY A 75 -7.80 -22.41 -9.44
N MET A 76 -8.58 -21.58 -8.75
CA MET A 76 -9.80 -20.99 -9.31
C MET A 76 -9.50 -19.87 -10.32
N PHE A 77 -8.26 -19.38 -10.33
CA PHE A 77 -7.70 -18.58 -11.41
C PHE A 77 -6.91 -19.51 -12.34
N ASN A 78 -7.61 -20.02 -13.35
CA ASN A 78 -7.02 -20.69 -14.50
C ASN A 78 -7.28 -19.82 -15.74
N VAL A 79 -6.46 -18.78 -15.92
CA VAL A 79 -6.29 -18.07 -17.21
C VAL A 79 -4.89 -18.38 -17.70
#